data_AF-A0A949XTB4-F1
#
_entry.id   AF-A0A949XTB4-F1
#
_cell.length_a   1.000
_cell.length_b   1.000
_cell.length_c   1.000
_cell.angle_alpha   90.00
_cell.angle_beta   90.00
_cell.angle_gamma   90.00
#
_symmetry.space_group_name_H-M   'P 1'
#
loop_
_entity.id
_entity.type
_entity.pdbx_description
1 polymer ?
#
loop_
_entity_poly.entity_id
_entity_poly.type
_entity_poly.pdbx_seq_one_letter_code
_entity_poly.pdbx_strand_id
1 'polypeptide(L)'
;MIMRAPALLAIAVSASIAASADHNNTPAAMSQADSWQARRAGFRTALRKYPLSNRAMQTGVAELLDKETNDNWAEHAASAQFDSYYDQVRSTCQKIATQYNVTAAWRALVLSAYNEDSTFGTWLAEQARAIPYIFEMLDMNEVRHGRAVEMLGRALNRCYQDSKTPGCATLEPRRAEILRIIRRDLEGNVFVADFAVLALADCGTAEDIPRLEKLKTTWSSRKTGANVDEIMRRNQVEAIDRAISQIRIRTEIPSNTARKKSG
;
A
#
# COMPACT_ATOMS: atom_id res chain seq x y z
N MET A 1 -17.21 31.04 -37.96
CA MET A 1 -17.94 30.10 -37.08
C MET A 1 -16.91 29.54 -36.10
N ILE A 2 -16.79 30.17 -34.94
CA ILE A 2 -15.67 29.99 -34.00
C ILE A 2 -16.06 28.93 -32.97
N MET A 3 -15.28 27.85 -32.90
CA MET A 3 -15.36 26.84 -31.85
C MET A 3 -15.10 27.48 -30.49
N ARG A 4 -15.99 27.25 -29.52
CA ARG A 4 -15.73 27.53 -28.10
C ARG A 4 -15.74 26.21 -27.34
N ALA A 5 -14.57 25.83 -26.85
CA ALA A 5 -14.39 24.77 -25.85
C ALA A 5 -14.97 25.22 -24.50
N PRO A 6 -15.66 24.36 -23.74
CA PRO A 6 -15.99 24.67 -22.35
C PRO A 6 -14.83 24.26 -21.45
N ALA A 7 -13.91 25.20 -21.25
CA ALA A 7 -12.97 25.21 -20.13
C ALA A 7 -13.71 25.71 -18.89
N LEU A 8 -14.44 24.85 -18.17
CA LEU A 8 -15.07 25.20 -16.88
C LEU A 8 -15.51 23.89 -16.19
N LEU A 9 -14.65 23.27 -15.36
CA LEU A 9 -15.07 22.51 -14.16
C LEU A 9 -13.91 21.92 -13.30
N ALA A 10 -12.74 22.57 -13.23
CA ALA A 10 -11.61 22.07 -12.41
C ALA A 10 -11.53 22.69 -10.99
N ILE A 11 -12.52 23.45 -10.53
CA ILE A 11 -12.34 24.36 -9.38
C ILE A 11 -13.23 24.05 -8.15
N ALA A 12 -14.20 23.14 -8.22
CA ALA A 12 -15.19 23.03 -7.14
C ALA A 12 -14.77 22.21 -5.90
N VAL A 13 -13.70 21.40 -5.94
CA VAL A 13 -13.23 20.65 -4.75
C VAL A 13 -12.02 21.32 -4.09
N SER A 14 -11.17 22.02 -4.86
CA SER A 14 -10.02 22.75 -4.31
C SER A 14 -10.40 24.13 -3.73
N ALA A 15 -11.46 24.78 -4.24
CA ALA A 15 -11.79 26.16 -3.83
C ALA A 15 -12.61 26.27 -2.53
N SER A 16 -13.17 25.18 -1.99
CA SER A 16 -13.89 25.23 -0.71
C SER A 16 -12.98 25.21 0.52
N ILE A 17 -11.64 25.20 0.33
CA ILE A 17 -10.65 25.19 1.42
C ILE A 17 -10.00 26.57 1.63
N ALA A 18 -10.18 27.53 0.71
CA ALA A 18 -9.43 28.80 0.72
C ALA A 18 -10.23 30.04 1.14
N ALA A 19 -11.44 29.90 1.72
CA ALA A 19 -12.27 31.04 2.10
C ALA A 19 -12.57 31.06 3.60
N SER A 20 -11.55 31.40 4.40
CA SER A 20 -11.70 32.25 5.59
C SER A 20 -10.32 32.60 6.12
N ALA A 21 -9.72 33.67 5.59
CA ALA A 21 -8.58 34.32 6.22
C ALA A 21 -9.02 35.74 6.57
N ASP A 22 -9.13 36.03 7.86
CA ASP A 22 -8.85 37.36 8.37
C ASP A 22 -8.23 37.30 9.78
N HIS A 23 -7.08 37.97 9.85
CA HIS A 23 -6.31 38.49 10.98
C HIS A 23 -5.65 37.61 12.06
N ASN A 24 -4.31 37.59 11.95
CA ASN A 24 -3.32 37.91 12.98
C ASN A 24 -3.49 37.23 14.35
N ASN A 25 -2.85 36.06 14.49
CA ASN A 25 -1.91 35.75 15.57
C ASN A 25 -1.28 34.38 15.29
N THR A 26 0.00 34.23 15.62
CA THR A 26 0.94 33.16 15.23
C THR A 26 0.35 31.72 15.31
N PRO A 27 0.09 30.99 14.19
CA PRO A 27 -0.79 29.81 14.22
C PRO A 27 -0.32 28.53 13.48
N ALA A 28 0.97 28.18 13.44
CA ALA A 28 1.41 27.01 12.64
C ALA A 28 0.81 25.66 13.08
N ALA A 29 0.56 25.46 14.38
CA ALA A 29 -0.08 24.24 14.90
C ALA A 29 -1.62 24.32 14.96
N MET A 30 -2.19 25.53 15.08
CA MET A 30 -3.64 25.75 15.11
C MET A 30 -4.26 25.73 13.69
N SER A 31 -3.54 26.19 12.66
CA SER A 31 -4.08 26.21 11.29
C SER A 31 -4.20 24.83 10.64
N GLN A 32 -3.52 23.81 11.17
CA GLN A 32 -3.54 22.45 10.62
C GLN A 32 -4.69 21.60 11.19
N ALA A 33 -5.01 21.74 12.49
CA ALA A 33 -6.17 21.10 13.10
C ALA A 33 -7.50 21.55 12.46
N ASP A 34 -7.59 22.83 12.09
CA ASP A 34 -8.73 23.40 11.40
C ASP A 34 -8.84 22.90 9.94
N SER A 35 -7.70 22.58 9.32
CA SER A 35 -7.65 22.18 7.90
C SER A 35 -8.29 20.81 7.62
N TRP A 36 -8.10 19.80 8.47
CA TRP A 36 -8.69 18.48 8.25
C TRP A 36 -10.17 18.45 8.65
N GLN A 37 -10.57 19.21 9.67
CA GLN A 37 -11.98 19.37 10.03
C GLN A 37 -12.77 20.09 8.92
N ALA A 38 -12.19 21.13 8.32
CA ALA A 38 -12.75 21.80 7.15
C ALA A 38 -12.85 20.84 5.95
N ARG A 39 -11.80 20.06 5.68
CA ARG A 39 -11.80 19.02 4.62
C ARG A 39 -12.86 17.94 4.87
N ARG A 40 -13.02 17.48 6.11
CA ARG A 40 -14.07 16.53 6.53
C ARG A 40 -15.48 17.09 6.34
N ALA A 41 -15.71 18.34 6.74
CA ALA A 41 -16.98 19.02 6.54
C ALA A 41 -17.29 19.20 5.04
N GLY A 42 -16.27 19.58 4.25
CA GLY A 42 -16.34 19.67 2.79
C GLY A 42 -16.69 18.34 2.13
N PHE A 43 -15.98 17.27 2.48
CA PHE A 43 -16.23 15.90 1.99
C PHE A 43 -17.65 15.43 2.32
N ARG A 44 -18.10 15.59 3.58
CA ARG A 44 -19.48 15.23 3.99
C ARG A 44 -20.53 16.00 3.21
N THR A 45 -20.28 17.28 2.96
CA THR A 45 -21.18 18.12 2.17
C THR A 45 -21.20 17.68 0.71
N ALA A 46 -20.03 17.37 0.14
CA ALA A 46 -19.92 16.88 -1.23
C ALA A 46 -20.64 15.54 -1.42
N LEU A 47 -20.53 14.59 -0.48
CA LEU A 47 -21.25 13.32 -0.53
C LEU A 47 -22.79 13.48 -0.48
N ARG A 48 -23.28 14.48 0.25
CA ARG A 48 -24.72 14.77 0.32
C ARG A 48 -25.23 15.45 -0.96
N LYS A 49 -24.42 16.34 -1.54
CA LYS A 49 -24.81 17.15 -2.71
C LYS A 49 -24.60 16.44 -4.05
N TYR A 50 -23.55 15.62 -4.15
CA TYR A 50 -23.17 14.93 -5.37
C TYR A 50 -23.19 13.41 -5.14
N PRO A 51 -24.14 12.68 -5.75
CA PRO A 51 -24.19 11.22 -5.66
C PRO A 51 -22.90 10.58 -6.18
N LEU A 52 -22.57 9.37 -5.70
CA LEU A 52 -21.38 8.63 -6.15
C LEU A 52 -21.42 8.24 -7.65
N SER A 53 -22.56 8.35 -8.31
CA SER A 53 -22.67 8.22 -9.77
C SER A 53 -22.08 9.41 -10.54
N ASN A 54 -21.80 10.53 -9.86
CA ASN A 54 -21.21 11.72 -10.46
C ASN A 54 -19.69 11.56 -10.62
N ARG A 55 -19.19 11.67 -11.85
CA ARG A 55 -17.77 11.51 -12.18
C ARG A 55 -16.85 12.56 -11.53
N ALA A 56 -17.31 13.80 -11.39
CA ALA A 56 -16.54 14.85 -10.72
C ALA A 56 -16.37 14.54 -9.22
N MET A 57 -17.43 14.03 -8.58
CA MET A 57 -17.36 13.56 -7.21
C MET A 57 -16.40 12.38 -7.06
N GLN A 58 -16.48 11.39 -7.97
CA GLN A 58 -15.57 10.24 -7.97
C GLN A 58 -14.09 10.67 -8.05
N THR A 59 -13.80 11.60 -8.95
CA THR A 59 -12.44 12.14 -9.15
C THR A 59 -11.98 12.91 -7.91
N GLY A 60 -12.84 13.78 -7.37
CA GLY A 60 -12.52 14.56 -6.17
C GLY A 60 -12.23 13.72 -4.94
N VAL A 61 -12.93 12.58 -4.75
CA VAL A 61 -12.64 11.65 -3.64
C VAL A 61 -11.31 10.93 -3.84
N ALA A 62 -10.98 10.53 -5.06
CA ALA A 62 -9.69 9.91 -5.36
C ALA A 62 -8.52 10.89 -5.12
N GLU A 63 -8.64 12.12 -5.62
CA GLU A 63 -7.66 13.18 -5.38
C GLU A 63 -7.53 13.54 -3.89
N LEU A 64 -8.64 13.54 -3.15
CA LEU A 64 -8.62 13.78 -1.71
C LEU A 64 -7.79 12.71 -1.00
N LEU A 65 -8.03 11.42 -1.29
CA LEU A 65 -7.24 10.34 -0.69
C LEU A 65 -5.75 10.47 -1.05
N ASP A 66 -5.42 10.76 -2.31
CA ASP A 66 -4.02 10.89 -2.78
C ASP A 66 -3.26 12.05 -2.10
N LYS A 67 -3.95 13.15 -1.77
CA LYS A 67 -3.34 14.28 -1.05
C LYS A 67 -3.13 14.01 0.44
N GLU A 68 -4.03 13.26 1.06
CA GLU A 68 -3.95 12.95 2.50
C GLU A 68 -2.87 11.90 2.83
N THR A 69 -2.19 11.35 1.82
CA THR A 69 -1.23 10.24 1.99
C THR A 69 0.22 10.67 1.87
N ASN A 70 0.48 11.98 1.70
CA ASN A 70 1.82 12.54 1.52
C ASN A 70 2.38 13.32 2.73
N ASP A 71 1.54 13.81 3.67
CA ASP A 71 2.02 14.65 4.78
C ASP A 71 1.53 14.14 6.15
N ASN A 72 2.47 13.90 7.07
CA ASN A 72 2.30 13.78 8.53
C ASN A 72 1.13 12.94 9.08
N TRP A 73 0.69 11.89 8.37
CA TRP A 73 -0.35 10.96 8.84
C TRP A 73 -0.10 10.43 10.26
N ALA A 74 1.16 10.14 10.60
CA ALA A 74 1.55 9.66 11.93
C ALA A 74 1.35 10.70 13.05
N GLU A 75 1.46 12.00 12.75
CA GLU A 75 1.22 13.08 13.72
C GLU A 75 -0.28 13.32 13.95
N HIS A 76 -1.14 12.96 12.99
CA HIS A 76 -2.59 13.17 13.02
C HIS A 76 -3.41 11.96 13.47
N ALA A 77 -2.87 10.74 13.30
CA ALA A 77 -3.46 9.47 13.77
C ALA A 77 -3.61 9.36 15.30
N ALA A 78 -3.04 10.30 16.06
CA ALA A 78 -3.21 10.36 17.52
C ALA A 78 -4.66 10.71 17.96
N SER A 79 -5.56 11.05 17.03
CA SER A 79 -6.97 11.35 17.35
C SER A 79 -7.94 10.36 16.69
N ALA A 80 -8.77 9.69 17.51
CA ALA A 80 -9.75 8.71 17.03
C ALA A 80 -10.77 9.26 16.01
N GLN A 81 -10.99 10.59 15.98
CA GLN A 81 -11.89 11.23 15.02
C GLN A 81 -11.28 11.39 13.63
N PHE A 82 -9.96 11.45 13.53
CA PHE A 82 -9.23 11.53 12.27
C PHE A 82 -9.19 10.17 11.59
N ASP A 83 -8.92 9.09 12.34
CA ASP A 83 -8.95 7.71 11.82
C ASP A 83 -10.31 7.37 11.18
N SER A 84 -11.41 7.70 11.87
CA SER A 84 -12.76 7.49 11.34
C SER A 84 -13.03 8.27 10.05
N TYR A 85 -12.47 9.48 9.91
CA TYR A 85 -12.60 10.27 8.69
C TYR A 85 -11.80 9.67 7.54
N TYR A 86 -10.53 9.34 7.78
CA TYR A 86 -9.64 8.76 6.79
C TYR A 86 -10.16 7.41 6.29
N ASP A 87 -10.65 6.56 7.20
CA ASP A 87 -11.32 5.30 6.86
C ASP A 87 -12.57 5.49 6.00
N GLN A 88 -13.35 6.54 6.27
CA GLN A 88 -14.52 6.87 5.46
C GLN A 88 -14.14 7.31 4.04
N VAL A 89 -13.09 8.12 3.90
CA VAL A 89 -12.57 8.54 2.58
C VAL A 89 -12.05 7.33 1.81
N ARG A 90 -11.24 6.48 2.47
CA ARG A 90 -10.70 5.23 1.90
C ARG A 90 -11.80 4.26 1.48
N SER A 91 -12.79 3.99 2.34
CA SER A 91 -13.93 3.11 2.02
C SER A 91 -14.76 3.66 0.86
N THR A 92 -14.94 4.98 0.79
CA THR A 92 -15.65 5.62 -0.33
C THR A 92 -14.85 5.48 -1.63
N CYS A 93 -13.53 5.72 -1.58
CA CYS A 93 -12.64 5.54 -2.72
C CYS A 93 -12.63 4.08 -3.20
N GLN A 94 -12.65 3.10 -2.29
CA GLN A 94 -12.80 1.68 -2.60
C GLN A 94 -14.12 1.38 -3.33
N LYS A 95 -15.25 1.94 -2.89
CA LYS A 95 -16.54 1.81 -3.59
C LYS A 95 -16.48 2.42 -4.99
N ILE A 96 -15.84 3.58 -5.14
CA ILE A 96 -15.63 4.23 -6.44
C ILE A 96 -14.80 3.36 -7.38
N ALA A 97 -13.68 2.83 -6.89
CA ALA A 97 -12.78 1.98 -7.63
C ALA A 97 -13.46 0.68 -8.11
N THR A 98 -14.28 0.06 -7.25
CA THR A 98 -14.94 -1.23 -7.53
C THR A 98 -16.25 -1.09 -8.31
N GLN A 99 -17.19 -0.27 -7.85
CA GLN A 99 -18.54 -0.17 -8.44
C GLN A 99 -18.55 0.63 -9.75
N TYR A 100 -17.69 1.64 -9.86
CA TYR A 100 -17.67 2.56 -11.00
C TYR A 100 -16.41 2.39 -11.85
N ASN A 101 -15.53 1.47 -11.49
CA ASN A 101 -14.31 1.10 -12.23
C ASN A 101 -13.43 2.32 -12.58
N VAL A 102 -13.26 3.24 -11.64
CA VAL A 102 -12.49 4.47 -11.84
C VAL A 102 -11.01 4.22 -11.59
N THR A 103 -10.21 4.33 -12.65
CA THR A 103 -8.76 4.12 -12.66
C THR A 103 -8.00 4.98 -11.62
N ALA A 104 -8.32 6.27 -11.53
CA ALA A 104 -7.67 7.17 -10.57
C ALA A 104 -7.89 6.76 -9.10
N ALA A 105 -9.04 6.12 -8.80
CA ALA A 105 -9.33 5.63 -7.46
C ALA A 105 -8.47 4.42 -7.10
N TRP A 106 -8.21 3.51 -8.06
CA TRP A 106 -7.26 2.40 -7.85
C TRP A 106 -5.85 2.89 -7.52
N ARG A 107 -5.36 3.88 -8.27
CA ARG A 107 -4.06 4.50 -8.00
C ARG A 107 -4.00 5.16 -6.62
N ALA A 108 -5.01 5.97 -6.28
CA ALA A 108 -5.07 6.64 -4.98
C ALA A 108 -5.12 5.66 -3.81
N LEU A 109 -5.82 4.53 -3.94
CA LEU A 109 -5.84 3.47 -2.93
C LEU A 109 -4.47 2.84 -2.75
N VAL A 110 -3.77 2.50 -3.83
CA VAL A 110 -2.43 1.87 -3.78
C VAL A 110 -1.39 2.82 -3.17
N LEU A 111 -1.46 4.11 -3.50
CA LEU A 111 -0.57 5.12 -2.93
C LEU A 111 -1.02 5.57 -1.53
N SER A 112 -2.12 5.04 -0.99
CA SER A 112 -2.57 5.47 0.33
C SER A 112 -1.71 4.90 1.47
N ALA A 113 -1.58 5.67 2.55
CA ALA A 113 -0.92 5.22 3.77
C ALA A 113 -1.93 4.35 4.53
N TYR A 114 -1.80 3.03 4.43
CA TYR A 114 -2.52 2.07 5.25
C TYR A 114 -1.52 1.05 5.77
N ASN A 115 -1.90 0.34 6.84
CA ASN A 115 -1.14 -0.83 7.29
C ASN A 115 -1.26 -1.94 6.24
N GLU A 116 -0.18 -2.30 5.57
CA GLU A 116 -0.14 -3.32 4.53
C GLU A 116 -0.55 -4.71 5.04
N ASP A 117 -0.28 -5.00 6.32
CA ASP A 117 -0.71 -6.24 6.99
C ASP A 117 -2.21 -6.31 7.27
N SER A 118 -2.94 -5.21 7.06
CA SER A 118 -4.39 -5.21 7.26
C SER A 118 -5.11 -6.06 6.20
N THR A 119 -6.32 -6.49 6.53
CA THR A 119 -7.24 -7.14 5.59
C THR A 119 -7.45 -6.29 4.33
N PHE A 120 -7.40 -4.96 4.45
CA PHE A 120 -7.47 -4.04 3.33
C PHE A 120 -6.24 -4.10 2.43
N GLY A 121 -5.03 -4.09 3.00
CA GLY A 121 -3.79 -4.16 2.22
C GLY A 121 -3.67 -5.48 1.46
N THR A 122 -4.03 -6.58 2.11
CA THR A 122 -4.14 -7.90 1.48
C THR A 122 -5.16 -7.88 0.34
N TRP A 123 -6.39 -7.41 0.58
CA TRP A 123 -7.42 -7.29 -0.46
C TRP A 123 -6.94 -6.47 -1.65
N LEU A 124 -6.28 -5.32 -1.41
CA LEU A 124 -5.85 -4.42 -2.46
C LEU A 124 -4.76 -5.03 -3.36
N ALA A 125 -3.78 -5.71 -2.76
CA ALA A 125 -2.71 -6.40 -3.49
C ALA A 125 -3.24 -7.53 -4.41
N GLU A 126 -4.39 -8.11 -4.09
CA GLU A 126 -5.05 -9.16 -4.85
C GLU A 126 -5.88 -8.64 -6.04
N GLN A 127 -6.08 -7.33 -6.18
CA GLN A 127 -6.91 -6.76 -7.24
C GLN A 127 -6.14 -6.58 -8.55
N ALA A 128 -6.62 -7.16 -9.64
CA ALA A 128 -6.01 -7.01 -10.97
C ALA A 128 -5.78 -5.55 -11.39
N ARG A 129 -6.72 -4.67 -11.02
CA ARG A 129 -6.69 -3.23 -11.33
C ARG A 129 -5.67 -2.44 -10.49
N ALA A 130 -5.26 -2.96 -9.33
CA ALA A 130 -4.28 -2.31 -8.46
C ALA A 130 -2.83 -2.60 -8.91
N ILE A 131 -2.59 -3.79 -9.50
CA ILE A 131 -1.24 -4.27 -9.85
C ILE A 131 -0.41 -3.26 -10.65
N PRO A 132 -0.90 -2.61 -11.72
CA PRO A 132 -0.09 -1.63 -12.45
C PRO A 132 0.47 -0.52 -11.55
N TYR A 133 -0.32 -0.05 -10.58
CA TYR A 133 0.09 0.98 -9.63
C TYR A 133 1.04 0.48 -8.56
N ILE A 134 0.96 -0.81 -8.20
CA ILE A 134 1.95 -1.44 -7.33
C ILE A 134 3.31 -1.49 -8.06
N PHE A 135 3.32 -1.75 -9.38
CA PHE A 135 4.54 -1.67 -10.17
C PHE A 135 5.08 -0.23 -10.29
N GLU A 136 4.21 0.79 -10.44
CA GLU A 136 4.64 2.20 -10.43
C GLU A 136 5.41 2.56 -9.14
N MET A 137 5.03 1.98 -8.00
CA MET A 137 5.69 2.23 -6.72
C MET A 137 7.15 1.72 -6.66
N LEU A 138 7.54 0.77 -7.51
CA LEU A 138 8.93 0.27 -7.56
C LEU A 138 9.91 1.34 -8.05
N ASP A 139 9.44 2.34 -8.80
CA ASP A 139 10.29 3.43 -9.31
C ASP A 139 10.23 4.69 -8.41
N MET A 140 9.58 4.60 -7.25
CA MET A 140 9.43 5.70 -6.29
C MET A 140 10.52 5.67 -5.20
N ASN A 141 10.34 6.50 -4.16
CA ASN A 141 11.24 6.51 -3.00
C ASN A 141 11.31 5.13 -2.30
N GLU A 142 12.34 4.93 -1.50
CA GLU A 142 12.67 3.63 -0.88
C GLU A 142 11.52 3.03 -0.05
N VAL A 143 10.75 3.86 0.65
CA VAL A 143 9.60 3.39 1.43
C VAL A 143 8.49 2.86 0.52
N ARG A 144 8.16 3.60 -0.55
CA ARG A 144 7.15 3.17 -1.52
C ARG A 144 7.61 1.95 -2.31
N HIS A 145 8.89 1.92 -2.69
CA HIS A 145 9.53 0.78 -3.31
C HIS A 145 9.43 -0.47 -2.43
N GLY A 146 9.83 -0.37 -1.16
CA GLY A 146 9.77 -1.49 -0.22
C GLY A 146 8.36 -2.03 -0.03
N ARG A 147 7.38 -1.15 0.15
CA ARG A 147 5.97 -1.54 0.21
C ARG A 147 5.51 -2.28 -1.04
N ALA A 148 5.92 -1.83 -2.23
CA ALA A 148 5.60 -2.52 -3.48
C ALA A 148 6.18 -3.94 -3.52
N VAL A 149 7.44 -4.10 -3.11
CA VAL A 149 8.11 -5.41 -3.02
C VAL A 149 7.33 -6.36 -2.11
N GLU A 150 6.91 -5.91 -0.93
CA GLU A 150 6.11 -6.71 0.00
C GLU A 150 4.74 -7.09 -0.59
N MET A 151 4.01 -6.10 -1.12
CA MET A 151 2.69 -6.33 -1.71
C MET A 151 2.73 -7.36 -2.85
N LEU A 152 3.75 -7.27 -3.71
CA LEU A 152 3.93 -8.21 -4.82
C LEU A 152 4.23 -9.63 -4.32
N GLY A 153 5.08 -9.78 -3.31
CA GLY A 153 5.37 -11.09 -2.70
C GLY A 153 4.12 -11.74 -2.10
N ARG A 154 3.35 -10.97 -1.33
CA ARG A 154 2.10 -11.45 -0.72
C ARG A 154 1.06 -11.85 -1.77
N ALA A 155 0.89 -11.04 -2.82
CA ALA A 155 -0.03 -11.34 -3.89
C ALA A 155 0.35 -12.61 -4.67
N LEU A 156 1.65 -12.87 -4.89
CA LEU A 156 2.12 -14.13 -5.48
C LEU A 156 1.83 -15.35 -4.60
N ASN A 157 1.99 -15.23 -3.28
CA ASN A 157 1.64 -16.30 -2.34
C ASN A 157 0.13 -16.62 -2.42
N ARG A 158 -0.71 -15.59 -2.50
CA ARG A 158 -2.15 -15.77 -2.69
C ARG A 158 -2.50 -16.49 -3.98
N CYS A 159 -1.82 -16.18 -5.07
CA CYS A 159 -2.01 -16.90 -6.33
C CYS A 159 -1.57 -18.36 -6.28
N TYR A 160 -0.55 -18.67 -5.49
CA TYR A 160 -0.16 -20.05 -5.23
C TYR A 160 -1.21 -20.82 -4.39
N GLN A 161 -1.81 -20.16 -3.40
CA GLN A 161 -2.84 -20.76 -2.53
C GLN A 161 -4.19 -20.92 -3.24
N ASP A 162 -4.61 -19.91 -4.01
CA ASP A 162 -5.85 -19.91 -4.80
C ASP A 162 -5.64 -19.18 -6.14
N SER A 163 -5.47 -19.99 -7.19
CA SER A 163 -5.34 -19.54 -8.58
C SER A 163 -6.52 -18.70 -9.12
N LYS A 164 -7.68 -18.71 -8.44
CA LYS A 164 -8.85 -17.91 -8.84
C LYS A 164 -8.83 -16.49 -8.29
N THR A 165 -7.85 -16.14 -7.47
CA THR A 165 -7.70 -14.79 -6.93
C THR A 165 -7.60 -13.78 -8.10
N PRO A 166 -8.35 -12.67 -8.11
CA PRO A 166 -8.51 -11.81 -9.30
C PRO A 166 -7.22 -11.33 -9.94
N GLY A 167 -6.18 -11.05 -9.15
CA GLY A 167 -4.88 -10.56 -9.62
C GLY A 167 -4.00 -11.61 -10.30
N CYS A 168 -4.30 -12.92 -10.18
CA CYS A 168 -3.34 -13.96 -10.58
C CYS A 168 -3.09 -14.06 -12.07
N ALA A 169 -4.11 -13.86 -12.90
CA ALA A 169 -3.93 -13.81 -14.35
C ALA A 169 -2.96 -12.68 -14.77
N THR A 170 -2.82 -11.63 -13.95
CA THR A 170 -1.90 -10.52 -14.20
C THR A 170 -0.51 -10.78 -13.59
N LEU A 171 -0.42 -11.43 -12.43
CA LEU A 171 0.84 -11.66 -11.71
C LEU A 171 1.61 -12.89 -12.19
N GLU A 172 0.93 -14.01 -12.49
CA GLU A 172 1.57 -15.27 -12.86
C GLU A 172 2.55 -15.15 -14.04
N PRO A 173 2.20 -14.46 -15.15
CA PRO A 173 3.14 -14.26 -16.26
C PRO A 173 4.41 -13.49 -15.86
N ARG A 174 4.34 -12.71 -14.76
CA ARG A 174 5.42 -11.87 -14.25
C ARG A 174 6.10 -12.44 -13.02
N ARG A 175 5.74 -13.66 -12.58
CA ARG A 175 6.26 -14.29 -11.36
C ARG A 175 7.79 -14.28 -11.30
N ALA A 176 8.44 -14.68 -12.39
CA ALA A 176 9.91 -14.71 -12.45
C ALA A 176 10.54 -13.31 -12.34
N GLU A 177 9.91 -12.30 -12.95
CA GLU A 177 10.33 -10.90 -12.86
C GLU A 177 10.21 -10.37 -11.43
N ILE A 178 9.06 -10.61 -10.78
CA ILE A 178 8.78 -10.19 -9.41
C ILE A 178 9.77 -10.85 -8.44
N LEU A 179 9.97 -12.17 -8.53
CA LEU A 179 10.94 -12.87 -7.68
C LEU A 179 12.36 -12.34 -7.89
N ARG A 180 12.75 -12.01 -9.13
CA ARG A 180 14.05 -11.39 -9.41
C ARG A 180 14.20 -10.02 -8.74
N ILE A 181 13.16 -9.20 -8.74
CA ILE A 181 13.12 -7.90 -8.05
C ILE A 181 13.32 -8.11 -6.54
N ILE A 182 12.47 -8.93 -5.92
CA ILE A 182 12.54 -9.24 -4.48
C ILE A 182 13.96 -9.72 -4.08
N ARG A 183 14.54 -10.65 -4.85
CA ARG A 183 15.89 -11.20 -4.59
C ARG A 183 17.00 -10.16 -4.75
N ARG A 184 16.89 -9.26 -5.73
CA ARG A 184 17.83 -8.14 -5.89
C ARG A 184 17.79 -7.23 -4.67
N ASP A 185 16.59 -6.91 -4.21
CA ASP A 185 16.40 -5.92 -3.15
C ASP A 185 16.75 -6.45 -1.76
N LEU A 186 16.69 -7.78 -1.57
CA LEU A 186 17.19 -8.49 -0.39
C LEU A 186 18.69 -8.22 -0.13
N GLU A 187 19.49 -8.15 -1.18
CA GLU A 187 20.96 -8.02 -1.09
C GLU A 187 21.46 -6.58 -1.35
N GLY A 188 20.64 -5.73 -1.97
CA GLY A 188 21.05 -4.42 -2.46
C GLY A 188 20.76 -3.23 -1.54
N ASN A 189 19.55 -3.12 -0.99
CA ASN A 189 19.13 -1.94 -0.21
C ASN A 189 18.65 -2.35 1.19
N VAL A 190 19.38 -1.91 2.22
CA VAL A 190 19.08 -2.21 3.63
C VAL A 190 17.69 -1.72 4.05
N PHE A 191 17.21 -0.59 3.52
CA PHE A 191 15.88 -0.06 3.82
C PHE A 191 14.75 -0.90 3.21
N VAL A 192 15.04 -1.62 2.12
CA VAL A 192 14.08 -2.47 1.40
C VAL A 192 14.20 -3.94 1.79
N ALA A 193 15.37 -4.35 2.32
CA ALA A 193 15.67 -5.74 2.65
C ALA A 193 14.62 -6.37 3.58
N ASP A 194 14.09 -5.61 4.55
CA ASP A 194 13.05 -6.07 5.47
C ASP A 194 11.77 -6.47 4.73
N PHE A 195 11.33 -5.61 3.80
CA PHE A 195 10.18 -5.88 2.93
C PHE A 195 10.44 -7.08 2.02
N ALA A 196 11.68 -7.22 1.51
CA ALA A 196 12.07 -8.36 0.69
C ALA A 196 12.10 -9.68 1.50
N VAL A 197 12.51 -9.65 2.78
CA VAL A 197 12.43 -10.81 3.69
C VAL A 197 10.98 -11.23 3.87
N LEU A 198 10.06 -10.28 4.13
CA LEU A 198 8.63 -10.58 4.25
C LEU A 198 8.06 -11.15 2.94
N ALA A 199 8.41 -10.54 1.79
CA ALA A 199 7.98 -11.03 0.49
C ALA A 199 8.46 -12.47 0.22
N LEU A 200 9.71 -12.80 0.54
CA LEU A 200 10.24 -14.17 0.41
C LEU A 200 9.65 -15.13 1.45
N ALA A 201 9.37 -14.64 2.66
CA ALA A 201 8.62 -15.41 3.65
C ALA A 201 7.30 -15.88 3.05
N ASP A 202 6.64 -15.06 2.22
CA ASP A 202 5.39 -15.38 1.54
C ASP A 202 5.54 -16.21 0.25
N CYS A 203 6.42 -15.84 -0.67
CA CYS A 203 6.48 -16.43 -2.02
C CYS A 203 7.80 -17.13 -2.38
N GLY A 204 8.78 -17.12 -1.47
CA GLY A 204 10.09 -17.71 -1.66
C GLY A 204 10.07 -19.24 -1.76
N THR A 205 11.12 -19.75 -2.37
CA THR A 205 11.38 -21.17 -2.65
C THR A 205 12.57 -21.67 -1.85
N ALA A 206 12.82 -22.99 -1.86
CA ALA A 206 13.98 -23.57 -1.17
C ALA A 206 15.32 -22.97 -1.63
N GLU A 207 15.42 -22.50 -2.88
CA GLU A 207 16.60 -21.82 -3.43
C GLU A 207 16.91 -20.47 -2.76
N ASP A 208 15.92 -19.88 -2.08
CA ASP A 208 16.05 -18.60 -1.39
C ASP A 208 16.63 -18.75 0.02
N ILE A 209 16.61 -19.96 0.60
CA ILE A 209 17.11 -20.23 1.95
C ILE A 209 18.59 -19.85 2.11
N PRO A 210 19.53 -20.26 1.22
CA PRO A 210 20.93 -19.88 1.37
C PRO A 210 21.16 -18.36 1.33
N ARG A 211 20.34 -17.62 0.59
CA ARG A 211 20.41 -16.15 0.53
C ARG A 211 19.98 -15.52 1.85
N LEU A 212 18.88 -16.02 2.41
CA LEU A 212 18.38 -15.61 3.73
C LEU A 212 19.39 -15.94 4.84
N GLU A 213 20.03 -17.11 4.81
CA GLU A 213 21.07 -17.50 5.78
C GLU A 213 22.32 -16.60 5.69
N LYS A 214 22.74 -16.24 4.47
CA LYS A 214 23.82 -15.25 4.26
C LYS A 214 23.45 -13.88 4.80
N LEU A 215 22.22 -13.42 4.56
CA LEU A 215 21.71 -12.16 5.08
C LEU A 215 21.68 -12.18 6.62
N LYS A 216 21.16 -13.25 7.24
CA LYS A 216 21.16 -13.46 8.69
C LYS A 216 22.58 -13.33 9.29
N THR A 217 23.58 -13.92 8.63
CA THR A 217 24.98 -13.86 9.08
C THR A 217 25.53 -12.44 9.01
N THR A 218 25.19 -11.71 7.94
CA THR A 218 25.57 -10.31 7.75
C THR A 218 24.97 -9.42 8.83
N TRP A 219 23.69 -9.58 9.15
CA TRP A 219 23.05 -8.81 10.22
C TRP A 219 23.55 -9.20 11.61
N SER A 220 23.77 -10.48 11.86
CA SER A 220 24.23 -10.98 13.16
C SER A 220 25.62 -10.46 13.53
N SER A 221 26.48 -10.25 12.52
CA SER A 221 27.88 -9.82 12.69
C SER A 221 28.08 -8.29 12.72
N ARG A 222 27.03 -7.48 12.46
CA ARG A 222 27.10 -6.03 12.61
C ARG A 222 27.35 -5.66 14.07
N LYS A 223 28.49 -5.02 14.34
CA LYS A 223 28.80 -4.41 15.64
C LYS A 223 27.92 -3.16 15.81
N THR A 224 27.14 -3.12 16.87
CA THR A 224 26.23 -2.02 17.18
C THR A 224 26.69 -1.29 18.44
N GLY A 225 26.65 0.05 18.43
CA GLY A 225 27.13 0.90 19.53
C GLY A 225 26.06 1.27 20.57
N ALA A 226 24.77 0.97 20.31
CA ALA A 226 23.66 1.33 21.18
C ALA A 226 22.65 0.19 21.38
N ASN A 227 21.94 0.17 22.52
CA ASN A 227 20.91 -0.84 22.85
C ASN A 227 19.76 -0.91 21.84
N VAL A 228 19.37 0.22 21.24
CA VAL A 228 18.27 0.28 20.25
C VAL A 228 18.65 -0.49 18.98
N ASP A 229 19.90 -0.37 18.54
CA ASP A 229 20.43 -1.10 17.39
C ASP A 229 20.45 -2.62 17.63
N GLU A 230 20.65 -3.05 18.88
CA GLU A 230 20.65 -4.47 19.22
C GLU A 230 19.24 -5.09 19.14
N ILE A 231 18.21 -4.36 19.61
CA ILE A 231 16.81 -4.80 19.51
C ILE A 231 16.39 -4.88 18.04
N MET A 232 16.69 -3.86 17.24
CA MET A 232 16.38 -3.87 15.81
C MET A 232 17.06 -5.05 15.10
N ARG A 233 18.35 -5.28 15.37
CA ARG A 233 19.10 -6.42 14.81
C ARG A 233 18.46 -7.77 15.19
N ARG A 234 18.04 -7.93 16.45
CA ARG A 234 17.37 -9.16 16.91
C ARG A 234 16.07 -9.40 16.16
N ASN A 235 15.23 -8.36 16.05
CA ASN A 235 13.97 -8.45 15.33
C ASN A 235 14.17 -8.84 13.86
N GLN A 236 15.22 -8.34 13.21
CA GLN A 236 15.56 -8.72 11.84
C GLN A 236 15.99 -10.18 11.72
N VAL A 237 16.87 -10.65 12.60
CA VAL A 237 17.31 -12.04 12.61
C VAL A 237 16.12 -12.98 12.82
N GLU A 238 15.22 -12.65 13.74
CA GLU A 238 14.00 -13.41 13.97
C GLU A 238 13.06 -13.41 12.76
N ALA A 239 12.93 -12.28 12.06
CA ALA A 239 12.13 -12.21 10.83
C ALA A 239 12.71 -13.11 9.73
N ILE A 240 14.03 -13.12 9.57
CA ILE A 240 14.71 -14.01 8.63
C ILE A 240 14.52 -15.49 9.02
N ASP A 241 14.63 -15.83 10.30
CA ASP A 241 14.40 -17.19 10.78
C ASP A 241 12.96 -17.66 10.55
N ARG A 242 11.99 -16.78 10.76
CA ARG A 242 10.58 -17.04 10.42
C ARG A 242 10.42 -17.27 8.92
N ALA A 243 11.03 -16.44 8.08
CA ALA A 243 10.97 -16.59 6.62
C ALA A 243 11.54 -17.94 6.16
N ILE A 244 12.73 -18.32 6.66
CA ILE A 244 13.36 -19.61 6.36
C ILE A 244 12.46 -20.76 6.81
N SER A 245 11.92 -20.70 8.03
CA SER A 245 11.03 -21.73 8.55
C SER A 245 9.78 -21.89 7.69
N GLN A 246 9.13 -20.79 7.30
CA GLN A 246 7.95 -20.81 6.44
C GLN A 246 8.24 -21.42 5.07
N ILE A 247 9.37 -21.05 4.45
CA ILE A 247 9.80 -21.64 3.18
C ILE A 247 9.98 -23.15 3.33
N ARG A 248 10.73 -23.60 4.35
CA ARG A 248 10.96 -25.04 4.61
C ARG A 248 9.65 -25.81 4.78
N ILE A 249 8.74 -25.31 5.62
CA ILE A 249 7.43 -25.91 5.86
C ILE A 249 6.65 -26.05 4.54
N ARG A 250 6.63 -25.02 3.69
CA ARG A 250 5.94 -25.07 2.39
C ARG A 250 6.58 -26.02 1.39
N THR A 251 7.90 -26.17 1.43
CA THR A 251 8.64 -26.99 0.46
C THR A 251 8.76 -28.46 0.88
N GLU A 252 8.73 -28.75 2.18
CA GLU A 252 8.89 -30.10 2.73
C GLU A 252 7.55 -30.83 2.91
N ILE A 253 6.43 -30.13 3.03
CA ILE A 253 5.10 -30.75 3.08
C ILE A 253 4.63 -31.00 1.64
N PRO A 254 4.52 -32.27 1.18
CA PRO A 254 3.97 -32.57 -0.12
C PRO A 254 2.50 -32.13 -0.15
N SER A 255 2.06 -31.50 -1.24
CA SER A 255 0.66 -31.14 -1.46
C SER A 255 -0.23 -32.40 -1.44
N ASN A 256 -0.75 -32.76 -0.27
CA ASN A 256 -1.62 -33.94 -0.09
C ASN A 256 -3.02 -33.77 -0.73
N THR A 257 -3.25 -32.70 -1.49
CA THR A 257 -4.54 -32.37 -2.11
C THR A 257 -4.66 -32.78 -3.59
N ALA A 258 -3.63 -33.35 -4.22
CA ALA A 258 -3.72 -33.85 -5.60
C ALA A 258 -4.37 -35.25 -5.73
N ARG A 259 -4.82 -35.89 -4.63
CA ARG A 259 -5.29 -37.29 -4.66
C ARG A 259 -6.69 -37.49 -4.08
N LYS A 260 -7.68 -36.74 -4.57
CA LYS A 260 -9.12 -37.11 -4.47
C LYS A 260 -9.89 -36.66 -5.72
N LYS A 261 -9.52 -37.20 -6.89
CA LYS A 261 -10.42 -37.33 -8.06
C LYS A 261 -10.04 -38.57 -8.86
N SER A 262 -10.38 -39.73 -8.32
CA SER A 262 -10.54 -40.99 -9.05
C SER A 262 -11.14 -41.99 -8.08
N GLY A 263 -12.46 -42.11 -8.13
CA GLY A 263 -13.31 -42.95 -7.30
C GLY A 263 -14.75 -42.62 -7.63
#